data_AF-A0A9E4A9L7-F1
#
_entry.id   AF-A0A9E4A9L7-F1
#
_cell.length_a   1.000
_cell.length_b   1.000
_cell.length_c   1.000
_cell.angle_alpha   90.00
_cell.angle_beta   90.00
_cell.angle_gamma   90.00
#
_symmetry.space_group_name_H-M   'P 1'
#
loop_
_entity.id
_entity.type
_entity.pdbx_description
1 polymer ?
#
loop_
_entity_poly.entity_id
_entity_poly.type
_entity_poly.pdbx_seq_one_letter_code
_entity_poly.pdbx_strand_id
1 'polypeptide(L)'
;MNCLQAEENFSAHLEDALDYQMIQRFESHIAECTTCQREYARFSESVKASQQLPQIEPSPYFIPTLKQRLAEEQRGTLSYWQRLLHIFNMPKWAFSGIMVLLLITATVTFLYHDDFFNSEIPPSNKQISTQRPGLSSGSPSINNQFLPRASGTSDFPSAISTQPTQKHYTLKRVSYTTASTGGGL
;
A
#
# COMPACT_ATOMS: atom_id res chain seq x y z
N MET A 1 36.27 10.02 9.09
CA MET A 1 35.20 9.85 10.11
C MET A 1 35.83 9.78 11.49
N ASN A 2 35.05 9.73 12.57
CA ASN A 2 35.57 9.37 13.90
C ASN A 2 35.44 7.85 14.14
N CYS A 3 36.14 7.33 15.15
CA CYS A 3 36.20 5.89 15.42
C CYS A 3 34.84 5.27 15.78
N LEU A 4 33.99 6.03 16.49
CA LEU A 4 32.66 5.59 16.92
C LEU A 4 31.71 5.45 15.71
N GLN A 5 31.75 6.41 14.79
CA GLN A 5 31.07 6.32 13.50
C GLN A 5 31.58 5.15 12.66
N ALA A 6 32.87 4.80 12.74
CA ALA A 6 33.37 3.62 12.04
C ALA A 6 32.76 2.35 12.63
N GLU A 7 32.79 2.19 13.96
CA GLU A 7 32.23 1.05 14.69
C GLU A 7 30.74 0.85 14.41
N GLU A 8 29.94 1.93 14.42
CA GLU A 8 28.51 1.91 14.05
C GLU A 8 28.26 1.38 12.63
N ASN A 9 29.21 1.57 11.71
CA ASN A 9 29.10 1.17 10.31
C ASN A 9 29.69 -0.23 10.00
N PHE A 10 30.21 -0.97 10.99
CA PHE A 10 30.79 -2.30 10.78
C PHE A 10 29.79 -3.31 10.19
N SER A 11 28.55 -3.37 10.71
CA SER A 11 27.51 -4.28 10.19
C SER A 11 27.07 -3.86 8.79
N ALA A 12 26.79 -2.56 8.61
CA ALA A 12 26.34 -2.02 7.33
C ALA A 12 27.36 -2.20 6.21
N HIS A 13 28.67 -2.12 6.51
CA HIS A 13 29.72 -2.44 5.55
C HIS A 13 29.74 -3.93 5.17
N LEU A 14 29.50 -4.83 6.13
CA LEU A 14 29.54 -6.28 5.89
C LEU A 14 28.27 -6.79 5.17
N GLU A 15 27.17 -6.04 5.26
CA GLU A 15 25.89 -6.30 4.61
C GLU A 15 25.72 -5.56 3.26
N ASP A 16 26.78 -4.95 2.72
CA ASP A 16 26.76 -4.10 1.51
C ASP A 16 25.69 -2.97 1.55
N ALA A 17 25.36 -2.50 2.74
CA ALA A 17 24.27 -1.55 3.01
C ALA A 17 24.72 -0.07 3.12
N LEU A 18 26.02 0.20 2.95
CA LEU A 18 26.57 1.56 2.94
C LEU A 18 26.48 2.22 1.57
N ASP A 19 26.30 3.55 1.56
CA ASP A 19 26.46 4.33 0.33
C ASP A 19 27.93 4.43 -0.11
N TYR A 20 28.16 4.67 -1.40
CA TYR A 20 29.51 4.72 -1.99
C TYR A 20 30.44 5.76 -1.33
N GLN A 21 29.92 6.91 -0.90
CA GLN A 21 30.74 7.93 -0.23
C GLN A 21 31.08 7.51 1.20
N MET A 22 30.19 6.78 1.87
CA MET A 22 30.42 6.24 3.20
C MET A 22 31.41 5.08 3.19
N ILE A 23 31.34 4.19 2.19
CA ILE A 23 32.35 3.14 1.95
C ILE A 23 33.74 3.76 1.82
N GLN A 24 33.93 4.74 0.92
CA GLN A 24 35.23 5.39 0.74
C GLN A 24 35.77 6.03 2.04
N ARG A 25 34.92 6.72 2.81
CA ARG A 25 35.31 7.33 4.09
C ARG A 25 35.58 6.29 5.19
N PHE A 26 34.96 5.13 5.11
CA PHE A 26 35.13 4.02 6.03
C PHE A 26 36.44 3.30 5.76
N GLU A 27 36.67 2.89 4.51
CA GLU A 27 37.92 2.26 4.06
C GLU A 27 39.13 3.16 4.34
N SER A 28 39.04 4.47 4.07
CA SER A 28 40.14 5.40 4.38
C SER A 28 40.43 5.46 5.88
N HIS A 29 39.40 5.46 6.73
CA HIS A 29 39.57 5.49 8.18
C HIS A 29 40.10 4.15 8.74
N ILE A 30 39.68 3.01 8.18
CA ILE A 30 40.21 1.69 8.54
C ILE A 30 41.68 1.55 8.12
N ALA A 31 42.09 2.15 7.00
CA ALA A 31 43.49 2.20 6.58
C ALA A 31 44.36 3.11 7.47
N GLU A 32 43.82 4.22 7.97
CA GLU A 32 44.52 5.18 8.83
C GLU A 32 44.53 4.79 10.32
N CYS A 33 43.49 4.11 10.83
CA CYS A 33 43.30 3.81 12.25
C CYS A 33 43.52 2.33 12.58
N THR A 34 44.70 2.02 13.12
CA THR A 34 45.08 0.66 13.55
C THR A 34 44.15 0.04 14.61
N THR A 35 43.54 0.86 15.47
CA THR A 35 42.53 0.39 16.44
C THR A 35 41.29 -0.11 15.72
N CYS A 36 40.67 0.71 14.87
CA CYS A 36 39.47 0.33 14.12
C CYS A 36 39.74 -0.82 13.16
N GLN A 37 40.92 -0.87 12.53
CA GLN A 37 41.36 -2.02 11.72
C GLN A 37 41.34 -3.34 12.51
N ARG A 38 41.89 -3.35 13.73
CA ARG A 38 41.93 -4.54 14.58
C ARG A 38 40.55 -4.97 15.06
N GLU A 39 39.71 -4.03 15.50
CA GLU A 39 38.36 -4.39 15.95
C GLU A 39 37.46 -4.81 14.78
N TYR A 40 37.60 -4.21 13.60
CA TYR A 40 36.92 -4.65 12.38
C TYR A 40 37.37 -6.05 11.94
N ALA A 41 38.67 -6.36 12.05
CA ALA A 41 39.18 -7.72 11.76
C ALA A 41 38.51 -8.77 12.67
N ARG A 42 38.49 -8.53 13.99
CA ARG A 42 37.81 -9.38 14.99
C ARG A 42 36.31 -9.53 14.74
N PHE A 43 35.64 -8.45 14.36
CA PHE A 43 34.23 -8.47 13.96
C PHE A 43 34.02 -9.34 12.72
N SER A 44 34.88 -9.21 11.69
CA SER A 44 34.79 -10.06 10.50
C SER A 44 35.04 -11.54 10.81
N GLU A 45 35.91 -11.85 11.77
CA GLU A 45 36.20 -13.22 12.21
C GLU A 45 35.02 -13.85 12.96
N SER A 46 34.33 -13.10 13.85
CA SER A 46 33.15 -13.63 14.55
C SER A 46 31.97 -13.87 13.60
N VAL A 47 31.80 -13.03 12.58
CA VAL A 47 30.80 -13.25 11.52
C VAL A 47 31.16 -14.46 10.66
N LYS A 48 32.43 -14.62 10.25
CA LYS A 48 32.89 -15.81 9.50
C LYS A 48 32.71 -17.09 10.31
N ALA A 49 33.02 -17.08 11.60
CA ALA A 49 32.77 -18.21 12.49
C ALA A 49 31.25 -18.52 12.59
N SER A 50 30.40 -17.49 12.59
CA SER A 50 28.94 -17.66 12.58
C SER A 50 28.42 -18.26 11.27
N GLN A 51 29.04 -17.93 10.13
CA GLN A 51 28.71 -18.50 8.81
C GLN A 51 29.20 -19.95 8.64
N GLN A 52 30.16 -20.40 9.46
CA GLN A 52 30.67 -21.77 9.47
C GLN A 52 29.79 -22.75 10.26
N LEU A 53 28.73 -22.28 10.92
CA LEU A 53 27.77 -23.18 11.59
C LEU A 53 27.11 -24.13 10.57
N PRO A 54 26.80 -25.38 10.96
CA PRO A 54 26.11 -26.30 10.08
C PRO A 54 24.75 -25.73 9.68
N GLN A 55 24.49 -25.67 8.37
CA GLN A 55 23.19 -25.27 7.87
C GLN A 55 22.14 -26.30 8.32
N ILE A 56 21.18 -25.84 9.11
CA ILE A 56 20.05 -26.65 9.56
C ILE A 56 19.09 -26.76 8.37
N GLU A 57 18.86 -27.98 7.86
CA GLU A 57 17.83 -28.17 6.85
C GLU A 57 16.46 -27.76 7.41
N PRO A 58 15.66 -26.95 6.68
CA PRO A 58 14.30 -26.66 7.07
C PRO A 58 13.46 -27.93 7.01
N SER A 59 12.36 -27.98 7.76
CA SER A 59 11.48 -29.15 7.72
C SER A 59 10.98 -29.41 6.28
N PRO A 60 10.74 -30.67 5.87
CA PRO A 60 10.35 -30.99 4.49
C PRO A 60 9.03 -30.32 4.06
N TYR A 61 8.21 -29.90 5.03
CA TYR A 61 6.96 -29.18 4.81
C TYR A 61 7.11 -27.65 4.77
N PHE A 62 8.26 -27.09 5.13
CA PHE A 62 8.48 -25.64 5.19
C PHE A 62 8.33 -24.98 3.82
N ILE A 63 9.08 -25.42 2.82
CA ILE A 63 9.05 -24.87 1.46
C ILE A 63 7.66 -24.96 0.81
N PRO A 64 6.93 -26.10 0.81
CA PRO A 64 5.58 -26.14 0.25
C PRO A 64 4.58 -25.26 1.03
N THR A 65 4.66 -25.23 2.37
CA THR A 65 3.79 -24.36 3.19
C THR A 65 4.06 -22.88 2.90
N LEU A 66 5.32 -22.47 2.80
CA LEU A 66 5.70 -21.10 2.48
C LEU A 66 5.22 -20.69 1.09
N LYS A 67 5.38 -21.56 0.08
CA LYS A 67 4.85 -21.33 -1.27
C LYS A 67 3.32 -21.19 -1.29
N GLN A 68 2.61 -22.02 -0.52
CA GLN A 68 1.15 -21.93 -0.40
C GLN A 68 0.74 -20.58 0.23
N ARG A 69 1.34 -20.21 1.37
CA ARG A 69 1.05 -18.92 2.04
C ARG A 69 1.35 -17.72 1.17
N LEU A 70 2.48 -17.72 0.46
CA LEU A 70 2.84 -16.63 -0.45
C LEU A 70 1.86 -16.52 -1.62
N ALA A 71 1.37 -17.65 -2.15
CA ALA A 71 0.34 -17.66 -3.18
C ALA A 71 -1.05 -17.22 -2.67
N GLU A 72 -1.41 -17.52 -1.41
CA GLU A 72 -2.62 -17.01 -0.75
C GLU A 72 -2.57 -15.47 -0.64
N GLU A 73 -1.46 -14.91 -0.14
CA GLU A 73 -1.25 -13.46 0.01
C GLU A 73 -1.24 -12.71 -1.33
N GLN A 74 -0.53 -13.26 -2.33
CA GLN A 74 -0.50 -12.70 -3.69
C GLN A 74 -1.89 -12.72 -4.37
N ARG A 75 -2.70 -13.76 -4.13
CA ARG A 75 -4.09 -13.80 -4.65
C ARG A 75 -4.99 -12.73 -4.03
N GLY A 76 -4.75 -12.37 -2.76
CA GLY A 76 -5.47 -11.29 -2.09
C GLY A 76 -5.26 -9.91 -2.71
N THR A 77 -4.09 -9.66 -3.32
CA THR A 77 -3.72 -8.36 -3.88
C THR A 77 -3.84 -8.25 -5.40
N LEU A 78 -3.72 -9.37 -6.14
CA LEU A 78 -3.59 -9.34 -7.61
C LEU A 78 -4.91 -9.38 -8.41
N SER A 79 -6.05 -9.65 -7.78
CA SER A 79 -7.31 -9.96 -8.50
C SER A 79 -7.85 -8.84 -9.40
N TYR A 80 -7.66 -7.56 -9.03
CA TYR A 80 -8.26 -6.43 -9.76
C TYR A 80 -7.28 -5.73 -10.71
N TRP A 81 -6.10 -5.33 -10.22
CA TRP A 81 -5.10 -4.59 -11.01
C TRP A 81 -4.51 -5.42 -12.15
N GLN A 82 -4.28 -6.73 -11.95
CA GLN A 82 -3.71 -7.58 -12.98
C GLN A 82 -4.68 -7.81 -14.15
N ARG A 83 -6.00 -7.80 -13.87
CA ARG A 83 -7.06 -7.83 -14.90
C ARG A 83 -7.14 -6.52 -15.69
N LEU A 84 -6.91 -5.37 -15.04
CA LEU A 84 -6.88 -4.07 -15.70
C LEU A 84 -5.62 -3.89 -16.58
N LEU A 85 -4.45 -4.28 -16.09
CA LEU A 85 -3.20 -4.25 -16.86
C LEU A 85 -3.25 -5.12 -18.12
N HIS A 86 -3.97 -6.25 -18.09
CA HIS A 86 -4.15 -7.10 -19.26
C HIS A 86 -5.07 -6.48 -20.34
N ILE A 87 -5.91 -5.49 -19.98
CA ILE A 87 -6.66 -4.68 -20.95
C ILE A 87 -5.76 -3.62 -21.57
N PHE A 88 -4.87 -3.00 -20.79
CA PHE A 88 -3.90 -2.03 -21.29
C PHE A 88 -2.77 -2.62 -22.14
N ASN A 89 -2.42 -3.89 -21.93
CA ASN A 89 -1.39 -4.60 -22.71
C ASN A 89 -1.95 -5.27 -24.00
N MET A 90 -3.08 -4.78 -24.52
CA MET A 90 -3.62 -5.21 -25.82
C MET A 90 -2.63 -4.88 -26.96
N PRO A 91 -2.47 -5.76 -27.98
CA PRO A 91 -1.58 -5.50 -29.10
C PRO A 91 -2.04 -4.23 -29.85
N LYS A 92 -1.06 -3.41 -30.28
CA LYS A 92 -1.27 -2.09 -30.94
C LYS A 92 -2.28 -2.07 -32.10
N TRP A 93 -2.52 -3.24 -32.69
CA TRP A 93 -3.45 -3.49 -33.79
C TRP A 93 -4.92 -3.29 -33.36
N ALA A 94 -5.28 -3.58 -32.10
CA ALA A 94 -6.63 -3.38 -31.58
C ALA A 94 -6.99 -1.89 -31.45
N PHE A 95 -6.04 -1.06 -31.02
CA PHE A 95 -6.22 0.40 -30.95
C PHE A 95 -6.41 1.04 -32.33
N SER A 96 -5.77 0.49 -33.38
CA SER A 96 -5.96 0.95 -34.76
C SER A 96 -7.42 0.75 -35.22
N GLY A 97 -8.02 -0.41 -34.96
CA GLY A 97 -9.42 -0.67 -35.31
C GLY A 97 -10.39 0.29 -34.60
N ILE A 98 -10.17 0.57 -33.32
CA ILE A 98 -10.99 1.51 -32.54
C ILE A 98 -10.83 2.95 -33.05
N MET A 99 -9.61 3.39 -33.37
CA MET A 99 -9.37 4.73 -33.93
C MET A 99 -9.99 4.92 -35.32
N VAL A 100 -9.92 3.90 -36.19
CA VAL A 100 -10.59 3.94 -37.50
C VAL A 100 -12.10 3.98 -37.33
N LEU A 101 -12.67 3.18 -36.42
CA LEU A 101 -14.10 3.21 -36.12
C LEU A 101 -14.54 4.59 -35.60
N LEU A 102 -13.79 5.17 -34.66
CA LEU A 102 -14.06 6.51 -34.13
C LEU A 102 -14.00 7.58 -35.23
N LEU A 103 -12.98 7.56 -36.09
CA LEU A 103 -12.87 8.48 -37.23
C LEU A 103 -14.05 8.32 -38.20
N ILE A 104 -14.46 7.09 -38.53
CA ILE A 104 -15.63 6.85 -39.38
C ILE A 104 -16.89 7.41 -38.70
N THR A 105 -17.13 7.12 -37.42
CA THR A 105 -18.31 7.66 -36.71
C THR A 105 -18.29 9.19 -36.64
N ALA A 106 -17.14 9.80 -36.35
CA ALA A 106 -16.99 11.25 -36.30
C ALA A 106 -17.27 11.90 -37.67
N THR A 107 -16.71 11.33 -38.75
CA THR A 107 -16.93 11.80 -40.13
C THR A 107 -18.39 11.68 -40.52
N VAL A 108 -19.04 10.55 -40.21
CA VAL A 108 -20.47 10.33 -40.45
C VAL A 108 -21.32 11.32 -39.65
N THR A 109 -21.04 11.52 -38.36
CA THR A 109 -21.78 12.52 -37.56
C THR A 109 -21.56 13.94 -38.05
N PHE A 110 -20.37 14.29 -38.55
CA PHE A 110 -20.08 15.61 -39.09
C PHE A 110 -20.91 15.88 -40.36
N LEU A 111 -20.91 14.94 -41.30
CA LEU A 111 -21.72 15.03 -42.53
C LEU A 111 -23.23 15.12 -42.22
N TYR A 112 -23.74 14.32 -41.28
CA TYR A 112 -25.14 14.44 -40.84
C TYR A 112 -25.44 15.74 -40.07
N HIS A 113 -24.44 16.37 -39.47
CA HIS A 113 -24.65 17.63 -38.73
C HIS A 113 -24.76 18.83 -39.68
N ASP A 114 -23.95 18.85 -40.74
CA ASP A 114 -24.05 19.86 -41.82
C ASP A 114 -25.42 19.79 -42.52
N ASP A 115 -25.94 18.59 -42.83
CA ASP A 115 -27.29 18.42 -43.39
C ASP A 115 -28.40 18.86 -42.40
N PHE A 116 -28.23 18.62 -41.09
CA PHE A 116 -29.25 18.96 -40.10
C PHE A 116 -29.35 20.46 -39.80
N PHE A 117 -28.25 21.21 -39.87
CA PHE A 117 -28.26 22.66 -39.64
C PHE A 117 -28.69 23.51 -40.84
N ASN A 118 -28.75 22.95 -42.05
CA ASN A 118 -29.17 23.65 -43.27
C ASN A 118 -30.66 23.42 -43.65
N SER A 119 -31.42 22.68 -42.84
CA SER A 119 -32.88 22.59 -43.00
C SER A 119 -33.57 23.81 -42.39
N GLU A 120 -33.83 24.82 -43.21
CA GLU A 120 -34.57 26.03 -42.84
C GLU A 120 -35.95 25.70 -42.21
N ILE A 121 -36.32 26.48 -41.20
CA ILE A 121 -37.55 26.31 -40.41
C ILE A 121 -38.73 26.98 -41.11
N PRO A 122 -39.80 26.27 -41.49
CA PRO A 122 -41.10 26.87 -41.76
C PRO A 122 -41.96 26.91 -40.48
N PRO A 123 -42.38 28.10 -39.99
CA PRO A 123 -43.24 28.19 -38.81
C PRO A 123 -44.71 27.92 -39.20
N SER A 124 -45.30 26.81 -38.72
CA SER A 124 -46.73 26.56 -38.85
C SER A 124 -47.40 26.34 -37.49
N ASN A 125 -47.68 27.47 -36.83
CA ASN A 125 -48.62 27.59 -35.72
C ASN A 125 -49.95 26.85 -35.98
N LYS A 126 -50.30 25.87 -35.13
CA LYS A 126 -51.69 25.57 -34.77
C LYS A 126 -51.83 25.27 -33.28
N GLN A 127 -52.28 26.27 -32.53
CA GLN A 127 -52.90 26.08 -31.21
C GLN A 127 -54.26 25.35 -31.33
N ILE A 128 -54.66 24.71 -30.23
CA ILE A 128 -56.02 24.42 -29.68
C ILE A 128 -55.86 23.11 -28.86
N SER A 129 -55.73 23.16 -27.53
CA SER A 129 -56.82 23.15 -26.52
C SER A 129 -57.65 21.85 -26.59
N THR A 130 -57.99 21.08 -25.54
CA THR A 130 -58.25 21.31 -24.09
C THR A 130 -58.07 19.92 -23.40
N GLN A 131 -57.79 19.67 -22.10
CA GLN A 131 -58.61 19.93 -20.90
C GLN A 131 -57.92 19.39 -19.61
N ARG A 132 -58.21 19.99 -18.45
CA ARG A 132 -57.90 19.56 -17.04
C ARG A 132 -59.01 18.59 -16.52
N PRO A 133 -59.14 18.10 -15.26
CA PRO A 133 -58.33 18.27 -14.02
C PRO A 133 -58.14 17.00 -13.12
N GLY A 134 -57.51 17.20 -11.94
CA GLY A 134 -57.43 16.23 -10.80
C GLY A 134 -56.02 16.24 -10.19
N LEU A 135 -55.63 17.03 -9.18
CA LEU A 135 -56.11 17.19 -7.79
C LEU A 135 -55.96 15.94 -6.88
N SER A 136 -54.84 15.85 -6.16
CA SER A 136 -54.65 15.21 -4.83
C SER A 136 -53.17 15.41 -4.42
N SER A 137 -52.80 16.41 -3.61
CA SER A 137 -52.71 16.38 -2.13
C SER A 137 -51.83 15.25 -1.54
N GLY A 138 -50.74 15.61 -0.85
CA GLY A 138 -49.92 14.69 -0.04
C GLY A 138 -48.47 15.13 0.18
N SER A 139 -48.15 15.64 1.38
CA SER A 139 -46.81 16.03 1.89
C SER A 139 -46.94 16.24 3.42
N PRO A 140 -45.88 16.29 4.26
CA PRO A 140 -44.63 15.52 4.34
C PRO A 140 -44.38 14.89 5.74
N SER A 141 -43.29 14.13 5.92
CA SER A 141 -42.59 13.84 7.21
C SER A 141 -41.27 13.09 6.89
N ILE A 142 -40.03 13.42 7.26
CA ILE A 142 -39.34 14.20 8.33
C ILE A 142 -39.30 13.51 9.73
N ASN A 143 -38.06 13.35 10.25
CA ASN A 143 -37.67 12.94 11.61
C ASN A 143 -38.00 11.47 12.00
N ASN A 144 -37.33 10.72 12.90
CA ASN A 144 -36.18 10.90 13.82
C ASN A 144 -35.77 9.48 14.39
N GLN A 145 -34.66 9.17 15.10
CA GLN A 145 -33.44 9.88 15.56
C GLN A 145 -32.37 8.87 16.12
N PHE A 146 -31.22 9.39 16.57
CA PHE A 146 -30.35 8.92 17.68
C PHE A 146 -29.72 7.50 17.74
N LEU A 147 -28.39 7.46 17.54
CA LEU A 147 -27.38 6.83 18.43
C LEU A 147 -27.22 7.68 19.73
N PRO A 148 -26.34 7.36 20.73
CA PRO A 148 -25.64 6.12 21.09
C PRO A 148 -25.92 5.72 22.58
N ARG A 149 -25.12 4.83 23.20
CA ARG A 149 -24.29 5.14 24.40
C ARG A 149 -23.53 3.92 24.93
N ALA A 150 -22.24 4.08 25.17
CA ALA A 150 -21.43 3.16 25.96
C ALA A 150 -21.35 3.61 27.42
N SER A 151 -21.27 2.65 28.35
CA SER A 151 -20.82 2.85 29.74
C SER A 151 -20.16 1.56 30.24
N GLY A 152 -18.85 1.59 30.48
CA GLY A 152 -18.18 0.60 31.31
C GLY A 152 -18.02 1.14 32.73
N THR A 153 -18.13 0.27 33.73
CA THR A 153 -17.90 0.62 35.14
C THR A 153 -17.00 -0.42 35.79
N SER A 154 -15.77 -0.02 36.11
CA SER A 154 -14.91 -0.68 37.08
C SER A 154 -15.27 -0.19 38.48
N ASP A 155 -15.27 -1.08 39.48
CA ASP A 155 -14.90 -0.75 40.87
C ASP A 155 -14.84 -2.02 41.73
N PHE A 156 -13.67 -2.29 42.33
CA PHE A 156 -13.52 -3.10 43.55
C PHE A 156 -12.15 -2.79 44.19
N PRO A 157 -12.08 -2.37 45.47
CA PRO A 157 -10.84 -2.25 46.21
C PRO A 157 -10.50 -3.55 46.95
N SER A 158 -9.21 -3.82 47.20
CA SER A 158 -8.78 -4.85 48.15
C SER A 158 -7.42 -4.53 48.76
N ALA A 159 -7.19 -5.09 49.95
CA ALA A 159 -6.27 -4.55 50.93
C ALA A 159 -4.81 -5.05 50.83
N ILE A 160 -3.96 -4.32 51.56
CA ILE A 160 -2.57 -4.55 51.94
C ILE A 160 -2.22 -6.04 52.13
N SER A 161 -1.11 -6.47 51.53
CA SER A 161 -0.36 -7.68 51.93
C SER A 161 1.14 -7.53 51.63
N THR A 162 1.99 -8.29 52.32
CA THR A 162 3.41 -7.98 52.55
C THR A 162 4.41 -8.88 51.83
N GLN A 163 5.43 -8.27 51.19
CA GLN A 163 6.70 -8.86 50.71
C GLN A 163 6.61 -9.95 49.60
N PRO A 164 7.72 -10.28 48.88
CA PRO A 164 9.08 -9.73 48.91
C PRO A 164 9.48 -8.97 47.61
N THR A 165 10.72 -8.48 47.54
CA THR A 165 11.27 -7.69 46.42
C THR A 165 11.56 -8.50 45.16
N GLN A 166 10.52 -8.88 44.42
CA GLN A 166 10.68 -9.34 43.03
C GLN A 166 11.02 -8.15 42.11
N LYS A 167 12.13 -8.27 41.36
CA LYS A 167 12.48 -7.29 40.32
C LYS A 167 11.47 -7.40 39.18
N HIS A 168 10.54 -6.44 39.14
CA HIS A 168 9.46 -6.39 38.18
C HIS A 168 10.00 -5.96 36.80
N TYR A 169 10.42 -6.92 35.99
CA TYR A 169 10.77 -6.67 34.58
C TYR A 169 9.49 -6.37 33.79
N THR A 170 9.11 -5.09 33.75
CA THR A 170 8.03 -4.61 32.89
C THR A 170 8.49 -4.62 31.44
N LEU A 171 8.31 -5.76 30.78
CA LEU A 171 8.37 -5.86 29.32
C LEU A 171 7.36 -4.86 28.73
N LYS A 172 7.87 -3.73 28.23
CA LYS A 172 7.09 -2.68 27.59
C LYS A 172 6.37 -3.30 26.39
N ARG A 173 5.05 -3.50 26.52
CA ARG A 173 4.22 -4.04 25.45
C ARG A 173 4.28 -3.08 24.26
N VAL A 174 5.03 -3.43 23.23
CA VAL A 174 5.06 -2.68 21.98
C VAL A 174 3.83 -3.07 21.19
N SER A 175 2.78 -2.27 21.30
CA SER A 175 1.59 -2.39 20.47
C SER A 175 1.94 -1.97 19.06
N TYR A 176 2.15 -2.93 18.16
CA TYR A 176 2.25 -2.64 16.73
C TYR A 176 0.88 -2.17 16.24
N THR A 177 0.69 -0.86 16.15
CA THR A 177 -0.42 -0.32 15.36
C THR A 177 -0.18 -0.70 13.91
N THR A 178 -1.12 -1.43 13.31
CA THR A 178 -1.09 -1.74 11.89
C THR A 178 -1.08 -0.44 11.11
N ALA A 179 0.10 -0.06 10.59
CA ALA A 179 0.23 1.09 9.72
C ALA A 179 -0.66 0.85 8.51
N SER A 180 -1.67 1.69 8.34
CA SER A 180 -2.50 1.67 7.14
C SER A 180 -1.61 2.07 5.98
N THR A 181 -1.11 1.08 5.23
CA THR A 181 -0.40 1.29 3.97
C THR A 181 -1.42 1.69 2.91
N GLY A 182 -1.94 2.90 3.05
CA GLY A 182 -2.68 3.61 2.01
C GLY A 182 -1.74 3.92 0.87
N GLY A 183 -1.49 2.92 0.03
CA GLY A 183 -0.69 3.04 -1.18
C GLY A 183 -1.41 3.97 -2.17
N GLY A 184 -1.03 5.25 -2.13
CA GLY A 184 -1.36 6.21 -3.18
C GLY A 184 -0.36 6.10 -4.32
N LEU A 185 -0.79 5.49 -5.42
CA LEU A 185 -0.25 5.59 -6.77
C LEU A 185 -1.42 5.80 -7.73
#